data_AF-A0A1I6DQI7-F1
#
_entry.id   AF-A0A1I6DQI7-F1
#
_cell.length_a   1.000
_cell.length_b   1.000
_cell.length_c   1.000
_cell.angle_alpha   90.00
_cell.angle_beta   90.00
_cell.angle_gamma   90.00
#
_symmetry.space_group_name_H-M   'P 1'
#
loop_
_entity.id
_entity.type
_entity.pdbx_description
1 polymer ?
#
loop_
_entity_poly.entity_id
_entity_poly.type
_entity_poly.pdbx_seq_one_letter_code
_entity_poly.pdbx_strand_id
1 'polypeptide(L)'
;MQLQNVSADVYVDYSFNSIIAATNNVYIADKGCFNSKITAGGNIYINGIIRGGEVNAKGNILVKEAGSETGSKTILQTSSGKIKIFNKIYDGVVVYINNRLLKITGTMGPVIFSNDDGEQVQIKYL
;
A
#
# COMPACT_ATOMS: atom_id res chain seq x y z
N MET A 1 31.92 -5.07 11.79
CA MET A 1 30.72 -5.33 12.61
C MET A 1 29.52 -5.12 11.71
N GLN A 2 28.90 -6.20 11.23
CA GLN A 2 27.68 -6.11 10.44
C GLN A 2 26.54 -5.85 11.43
N LEU A 3 25.74 -4.79 11.22
CA LEU A 3 24.50 -4.64 11.96
C LEU A 3 23.70 -5.92 11.73
N GLN A 4 23.33 -6.62 12.82
CA GLN A 4 22.35 -7.71 12.75
C GLN A 4 21.04 -7.16 12.14
N ASN A 5 20.09 -8.03 11.77
CA ASN A 5 18.76 -7.60 11.29
C ASN A 5 18.02 -6.79 12.38
N VAL A 6 18.40 -5.52 12.55
CA VAL A 6 17.80 -4.60 13.52
C VAL A 6 16.56 -4.04 12.86
N SER A 7 15.44 -4.22 13.56
CA SER A 7 14.16 -3.63 13.21
C SER A 7 14.30 -2.11 13.24
N ALA A 8 13.97 -1.45 12.12
CA ALA A 8 14.00 -0.01 11.99
C ALA A 8 12.75 0.45 11.23
N ASP A 9 12.13 1.49 11.78
CA ASP A 9 11.01 2.18 11.15
C ASP A 9 11.52 3.40 10.37
N VAL A 10 10.76 3.81 9.36
CA VAL A 10 11.00 5.05 8.62
C VAL A 10 9.75 5.93 8.68
N TYR A 11 9.95 7.20 9.02
CA TYR A 11 8.90 8.22 9.08
C TYR A 11 9.21 9.29 8.04
N VAL A 12 8.22 9.62 7.20
CA VAL A 12 8.34 10.64 6.16
C VAL A 12 7.04 11.41 6.08
N ASP A 13 7.09 12.74 6.03
CA ASP A 13 5.86 13.54 5.93
C ASP A 13 5.24 13.49 4.53
N TYR A 14 6.08 13.37 3.51
CA TYR A 14 5.69 13.37 2.10
C TYR A 14 6.79 12.75 1.24
N SER A 15 6.42 11.97 0.23
CA SER A 15 7.39 11.46 -0.75
C SER A 15 6.97 11.71 -2.20
N PHE A 16 7.95 12.13 -3.00
CA PHE A 16 7.79 12.41 -4.43
C PHE A 16 9.03 11.89 -5.16
N ASN A 17 8.84 11.07 -6.20
CA ASN A 17 9.94 10.48 -6.98
C ASN A 17 11.02 9.80 -6.12
N SER A 18 10.61 9.10 -5.07
CA SER A 18 11.51 8.58 -4.04
C SER A 18 11.49 7.06 -3.95
N ILE A 19 12.56 6.48 -3.39
CA ILE A 19 12.63 5.07 -3.00
C ILE A 19 12.84 5.03 -1.49
N ILE A 20 11.93 4.37 -0.78
CA ILE A 20 11.93 4.28 0.68
C ILE A 20 11.90 2.80 1.06
N ALA A 21 12.77 2.40 1.99
CA ALA A 21 12.81 1.03 2.49
C ALA A 21 13.03 1.01 4.01
N ALA A 22 12.30 0.14 4.70
CA ALA A 22 12.45 -0.11 6.13
C ALA A 22 12.44 -1.61 6.43
N THR A 23 13.21 -2.05 7.43
CA THR A 23 13.18 -3.45 7.89
C THR A 23 11.94 -3.76 8.71
N ASN A 24 11.28 -2.74 9.27
CA ASN A 24 10.00 -2.84 9.94
C ASN A 24 8.96 -1.95 9.24
N ASN A 25 8.40 -0.93 9.90
CA ASN A 25 7.27 -0.17 9.37
C ASN A 25 7.72 1.06 8.58
N VAL A 26 6.89 1.49 7.63
CA VAL A 26 7.00 2.83 7.02
C VAL A 26 5.74 3.62 7.33
N TYR A 27 5.94 4.86 7.77
CA TYR A 27 4.88 5.82 8.05
C TYR A 27 5.04 7.01 7.10
N ILE A 28 4.05 7.23 6.25
CA ILE A 28 3.92 8.40 5.40
C ILE A 28 2.78 9.27 5.92
N ALA A 29 3.09 10.49 6.36
CA ALA A 29 2.10 11.41 6.90
C ALA A 29 1.36 12.22 5.81
N ASP A 30 0.44 13.06 6.27
CA ASP A 30 -0.21 14.17 5.55
C ASP A 30 -0.59 13.92 4.08
N LYS A 31 0.31 14.30 3.17
CA LYS A 31 0.05 14.38 1.74
C LYS A 31 0.09 13.01 1.07
N GLY A 32 0.77 12.04 1.68
CA GLY A 32 0.99 10.71 1.13
C GLY A 32 2.21 10.65 0.20
N CYS A 33 2.13 9.82 -0.84
CA CYS A 33 3.27 9.49 -1.70
C CYS A 33 2.92 9.52 -3.18
N PHE A 34 3.84 10.03 -3.98
CA PHE A 34 3.64 10.26 -5.40
C PHE A 34 4.82 9.71 -6.19
N ASN A 35 4.52 8.90 -7.21
CA ASN A 35 5.52 8.24 -8.07
C ASN A 35 6.72 7.68 -7.28
N SER A 36 6.42 7.00 -6.17
CA SER A 36 7.44 6.53 -5.23
C SER A 36 7.33 5.03 -5.04
N LYS A 37 8.46 4.39 -4.71
CA LYS A 37 8.52 2.98 -4.35
C LYS A 37 8.79 2.84 -2.86
N ILE A 38 7.89 2.16 -2.15
CA ILE A 38 7.98 2.00 -0.70
C ILE A 38 7.98 0.51 -0.37
N THR A 39 8.99 0.06 0.37
CA THR A 39 9.10 -1.33 0.84
C THR A 39 9.22 -1.39 2.35
N ALA A 40 8.46 -2.28 2.99
CA ALA A 40 8.50 -2.48 4.44
C ALA A 40 8.55 -3.97 4.79
N GLY A 41 9.43 -4.35 5.70
CA GLY A 41 9.44 -5.67 6.31
C GLY A 41 8.28 -5.89 7.31
N GLY A 42 7.65 -4.81 7.77
CA GLY A 42 6.44 -4.79 8.58
C GLY A 42 5.25 -4.23 7.80
N ASN A 43 4.57 -3.23 8.35
CA ASN A 43 3.40 -2.58 7.77
C ASN A 43 3.75 -1.26 7.08
N ILE A 44 2.86 -0.78 6.21
CA ILE A 44 2.94 0.55 5.60
C ILE A 44 1.67 1.33 5.95
N TYR A 45 1.86 2.52 6.52
CA TYR A 45 0.81 3.44 6.89
C TYR A 45 0.95 4.70 6.06
N ILE A 46 -0.07 5.04 5.28
CA ILE A 46 -0.11 6.24 4.46
C ILE A 46 -1.34 7.04 4.88
N ASN A 47 -1.16 8.06 5.73
CA ASN A 47 -2.24 8.95 6.19
C ASN A 47 -2.62 10.02 5.15
N GLY A 48 -2.51 9.65 3.87
CA GLY A 48 -2.66 10.54 2.74
C GLY A 48 -2.94 9.74 1.47
N ILE A 49 -2.62 10.34 0.33
CA ILE A 49 -2.95 9.77 -0.96
C ILE A 49 -1.72 9.10 -1.56
N ILE A 50 -1.88 7.90 -2.10
CA ILE A 50 -0.90 7.35 -3.03
C ILE A 50 -1.33 7.55 -4.47
N ARG A 51 -0.46 8.17 -5.29
CA ARG A 51 -0.66 8.36 -6.72
C ARG A 51 0.59 8.03 -7.51
N GLY A 52 0.53 6.94 -8.27
CA GLY A 52 1.68 6.46 -9.02
C GLY A 52 2.70 5.77 -8.13
N GLY A 53 3.35 4.74 -8.68
CA GLY A 53 4.39 3.99 -7.98
C GLY A 53 3.85 2.71 -7.34
N GLU A 54 4.61 2.19 -6.38
CA GLU A 54 4.44 0.83 -5.85
C GLU A 54 4.71 0.81 -4.34
N VAL A 55 3.82 0.16 -3.61
CA VAL A 55 3.95 -0.05 -2.16
C VAL A 55 3.94 -1.53 -1.89
N ASN A 56 4.97 -2.04 -1.22
CA ASN A 56 5.13 -3.45 -0.90
C ASN A 56 5.41 -3.63 0.59
N ALA A 57 4.46 -4.20 1.32
CA ALA A 57 4.61 -4.51 2.74
C ALA A 57 4.61 -6.02 2.95
N LYS A 58 5.41 -6.54 3.89
CA LYS A 58 5.17 -7.93 4.31
C LYS A 58 3.87 -8.07 5.10
N GLY A 59 3.59 -7.08 5.97
CA GLY A 59 2.37 -6.96 6.76
C GLY A 59 1.28 -6.15 6.04
N ASN A 60 0.49 -5.39 6.80
CA ASN A 60 -0.66 -4.66 6.26
C ASN A 60 -0.25 -3.38 5.52
N ILE A 61 -1.11 -2.95 4.60
CA ILE A 61 -1.07 -1.60 4.03
C ILE A 61 -2.36 -0.88 4.44
N LEU A 62 -2.21 0.28 5.05
CA LEU A 62 -3.31 1.13 5.45
C LEU A 62 -3.14 2.47 4.75
N VAL A 63 -4.08 2.84 3.88
CA VAL A 63 -3.99 4.05 3.08
C VAL A 63 -5.30 4.81 3.07
N LYS A 64 -5.24 6.13 3.13
CA LYS A 64 -6.44 6.96 3.07
C LYS A 64 -7.10 6.87 1.70
N GLU A 65 -6.33 7.14 0.64
CA GLU A 65 -6.79 7.08 -0.75
C GLU A 65 -5.72 6.52 -1.69
N ALA A 66 -6.13 5.75 -2.69
CA ALA A 66 -5.21 5.13 -3.65
C ALA A 66 -5.64 5.35 -5.10
N GLY A 67 -4.69 5.82 -5.93
CA GLY A 67 -4.89 6.07 -7.35
C GLY A 67 -5.39 7.48 -7.68
N SER A 68 -5.77 7.67 -8.93
CA SER A 68 -6.24 8.95 -9.47
C SER A 68 -7.28 8.73 -10.56
N GLU A 69 -8.10 9.74 -10.82
CA GLU A 69 -9.07 9.75 -11.93
C GLU A 69 -8.39 9.67 -13.30
N THR A 70 -7.14 10.12 -13.38
CA THR A 70 -6.34 10.11 -14.61
C THR A 70 -5.58 8.80 -14.82
N GLY A 71 -5.81 7.77 -13.99
CA GLY A 71 -5.27 6.42 -14.20
C GLY A 71 -3.77 6.28 -13.90
N SER A 72 -3.21 7.04 -12.95
CA SER A 72 -1.81 6.89 -12.54
C SER A 72 -1.55 5.47 -12.03
N LYS A 73 -0.67 4.72 -12.71
CA LYS A 73 -0.35 3.32 -12.35
C LYS A 73 0.11 3.22 -10.90
N THR A 74 -0.76 2.70 -10.05
CA THR A 74 -0.56 2.58 -8.61
C THR A 74 -0.71 1.13 -8.22
N ILE A 75 0.29 0.59 -7.51
CA ILE A 75 0.30 -0.81 -7.07
C ILE A 75 0.39 -0.85 -5.54
N LEU A 76 -0.53 -1.60 -4.93
CA LEU A 76 -0.49 -1.93 -3.51
C LEU A 76 -0.29 -3.43 -3.37
N GLN A 77 0.78 -3.85 -2.70
CA GLN A 77 1.15 -5.25 -2.56
C GLN A 77 1.44 -5.62 -1.11
N THR A 78 0.84 -6.72 -0.65
CA THR A 78 1.20 -7.35 0.62
C THR A 78 1.41 -8.85 0.47
N SER A 79 2.33 -9.43 1.25
CA SER A 79 2.64 -10.86 1.23
C SER A 79 1.89 -11.70 2.26
N SER A 80 1.23 -11.10 3.25
CA SER A 80 0.42 -11.83 4.24
C SER A 80 -0.62 -10.96 4.96
N GLY A 81 -0.65 -9.66 4.70
CA GLY A 81 -1.54 -8.72 5.36
C GLY A 81 -2.81 -8.44 4.57
N LYS A 82 -3.55 -7.44 5.06
CA LYS A 82 -4.72 -6.85 4.41
C LYS A 82 -4.37 -5.46 3.89
N ILE A 83 -5.10 -5.03 2.87
CA ILE A 83 -5.02 -3.67 2.35
C ILE A 83 -6.31 -2.96 2.74
N LYS A 84 -6.20 -1.95 3.61
CA LYS A 84 -7.33 -1.14 4.06
C LYS A 84 -7.29 0.23 3.38
N ILE A 85 -8.37 0.56 2.69
CA ILE A 85 -8.61 1.88 2.10
C ILE A 85 -9.65 2.60 2.96
N PHE A 86 -9.28 3.72 3.56
CA PHE A 86 -10.19 4.44 4.47
C PHE A 86 -11.22 5.32 3.77
N ASN A 87 -10.92 5.83 2.57
CA ASN A 87 -11.83 6.66 1.81
C ASN A 87 -12.15 6.05 0.45
N LYS A 88 -11.23 6.16 -0.52
CA LYS A 88 -11.50 5.76 -1.90
C LYS A 88 -10.28 5.16 -2.58
N ILE A 89 -10.52 4.14 -3.39
CA ILE A 89 -9.58 3.56 -4.34
C ILE A 89 -10.13 3.74 -5.76
N TYR A 90 -9.31 4.31 -6.63
CA TYR A 90 -9.69 4.66 -7.99
C TYR A 90 -9.55 3.47 -8.94
N ASP A 91 -10.24 3.56 -10.08
CA ASP A 91 -10.05 2.65 -11.21
C ASP A 91 -8.59 2.60 -11.66
N GLY A 92 -8.14 1.44 -12.12
CA GLY A 92 -6.79 1.20 -12.61
C GLY A 92 -5.74 0.91 -11.54
N VAL A 93 -6.06 1.06 -10.24
CA VAL A 93 -5.18 0.59 -9.16
C VAL A 93 -5.11 -0.94 -9.19
N VAL A 94 -3.92 -1.49 -8.92
CA VAL A 94 -3.71 -2.93 -8.83
C VAL A 94 -3.38 -3.30 -7.39
N VAL A 95 -4.11 -4.27 -6.87
CA VAL A 95 -3.96 -4.82 -5.52
C VAL A 95 -3.38 -6.22 -5.65
N TYR A 96 -2.28 -6.48 -4.97
CA TYR A 96 -1.69 -7.80 -4.81
C TYR A 96 -1.76 -8.22 -3.35
N ILE A 97 -2.33 -9.39 -3.09
CA ILE A 97 -2.29 -10.03 -1.77
C ILE A 97 -1.77 -11.44 -1.97
N ASN A 98 -0.59 -11.71 -1.42
CA ASN A 98 0.21 -12.90 -1.68
C ASN A 98 0.53 -12.97 -3.19
N ASN A 99 0.12 -14.06 -3.85
CA ASN A 99 0.30 -14.27 -5.29
C ASN A 99 -0.99 -14.01 -6.10
N ARG A 100 -2.00 -13.36 -5.48
CA ARG A 100 -3.28 -13.03 -6.13
C ARG A 100 -3.32 -11.56 -6.50
N LEU A 101 -3.80 -11.30 -7.72
CA LEU A 101 -3.91 -9.97 -8.32
C LEU A 101 -5.39 -9.63 -8.46
N LEU A 102 -5.76 -8.43 -8.03
CA LEU A 102 -7.03 -7.79 -8.34
C LEU A 102 -6.77 -6.42 -8.96
N LYS A 103 -7.24 -6.22 -10.19
CA LYS A 103 -7.27 -4.90 -10.81
C LYS A 103 -8.61 -4.25 -10.48
N ILE A 104 -8.56 -3.04 -9.94
CA ILE A 104 -9.74 -2.23 -9.69
C ILE A 104 -10.26 -1.74 -11.04
N THR A 105 -11.52 -2.02 -11.35
CA THR A 105 -12.22 -1.67 -12.61
C THR A 105 -13.27 -0.59 -12.43
N GLY A 106 -13.52 -0.18 -11.18
CA GLY A 106 -14.49 0.82 -10.80
C GLY A 106 -14.08 1.43 -9.48
N THR A 107 -14.18 2.74 -9.39
CA THR A 107 -13.85 3.47 -8.18
C THR A 107 -14.74 3.01 -7.02
N MET A 108 -14.15 2.67 -5.88
CA MET A 108 -14.86 2.11 -4.71
C MET A 108 -14.24 2.57 -3.39
N GLY A 109 -14.89 2.26 -2.27
CA GLY A 109 -14.40 2.53 -0.91
C GLY A 109 -15.44 3.24 -0.05
N PRO A 110 -15.28 3.25 1.29
CA PRO A 110 -14.22 2.60 2.08
C PRO A 110 -14.25 1.07 2.02
N VAL A 111 -13.07 0.42 2.05
CA VAL A 111 -12.98 -1.02 1.74
C VAL A 111 -11.73 -1.68 2.33
N ILE A 112 -11.83 -2.98 2.63
CA ILE A 112 -10.70 -3.85 2.96
C ILE A 112 -10.58 -4.94 1.89
N PHE A 113 -9.35 -5.13 1.41
CA PHE A 113 -8.97 -6.27 0.61
C PHE A 113 -8.22 -7.29 1.48
N SER A 114 -8.60 -8.55 1.38
CA SER A 114 -7.91 -9.67 2.03
C SER A 114 -7.80 -10.85 1.07
N ASN A 115 -7.04 -11.87 1.46
CA ASN A 115 -6.98 -13.17 0.78
C ASN A 115 -7.01 -14.25 1.87
N ASP A 116 -8.14 -14.33 2.57
CA ASP A 116 -8.29 -15.17 3.76
C ASP A 116 -8.43 -16.67 3.39
N ASP A 117 -8.90 -17.00 2.17
CA ASP A 117 -9.04 -18.37 1.65
C ASP A 117 -7.83 -18.87 0.81
N GLY A 118 -6.92 -17.97 0.40
CA GLY A 118 -5.77 -18.28 -0.46
C GLY A 118 -6.09 -18.38 -1.96
N GLU A 119 -7.37 -18.37 -2.34
CA GLU A 119 -7.84 -18.57 -3.70
C GLU A 119 -7.97 -17.26 -4.46
N GLN A 120 -8.52 -16.23 -3.82
CA GLN A 120 -8.82 -14.95 -4.46
C GLN A 120 -8.74 -13.78 -3.49
N VAL A 121 -8.66 -12.57 -4.04
CA VAL A 121 -8.76 -11.37 -3.22
C VAL A 121 -10.23 -11.12 -2.89
N GLN A 122 -10.60 -11.20 -1.61
CA GLN A 122 -11.92 -10.81 -1.14
C GLN A 122 -11.98 -9.30 -0.90
N ILE A 123 -13.17 -8.75 -1.12
CA ILE A 123 -13.48 -7.33 -0.93
C ILE A 123 -14.55 -7.21 0.15
N LYS A 124 -14.27 -6.44 1.20
CA LYS A 124 -15.22 -6.15 2.28
C LYS A 124 -15.40 -4.64 2.45
N TYR A 125 -16.60 -4.14 2.23
CA TYR A 125 -16.96 -2.74 2.48
C TYR A 125 -17.06 -2.45 3.98
N LEU A 126 -16.77 -1.21 4.37
CA LEU A 126 -16.80 -0.71 5.75
C LEU A 126 -18.01 0.20 6.00
#